data_AF-A0A814ZWY3-F1
#
_entry.id   AF-A0A814ZWY3-F1
#
_cell.length_a   1.000
_cell.length_b   1.000
_cell.length_c   1.000
_cell.angle_alpha   90.00
_cell.angle_beta   90.00
_cell.angle_gamma   90.00
#
_symmetry.space_group_name_H-M   'P 1'
#
loop_
_entity.id
_entity.type
_entity.pdbx_description
1 polymer ?
#
loop_
_entity_poly.entity_id
_entity_poly.type
_entity_poly.pdbx_seq_one_letter_code
_entity_poly.pdbx_strand_id
1 'polypeptide(L)'
;MSTASSDQTNNDHSTTLNDTILHEDDLTEQAKKHFPYHSDIFRAFESYRQSVLRNEHMTPVGRTFFLSELQNLHTDCKRVLNYSIEHNKFVDQNLPTIGPLLVCG
;
A
#
# COMPACT_ATOMS: atom_id res chain seq x y z
N MET A 1 -12.92 50.74 -21.27
CA MET A 1 -13.99 50.12 -20.50
C MET A 1 -13.51 48.76 -20.04
N SER A 2 -13.09 48.68 -18.77
CA SER A 2 -12.76 47.43 -18.10
C SER A 2 -14.05 46.72 -17.70
N THR A 3 -14.19 45.44 -18.02
CA THR A 3 -14.97 44.51 -17.21
C THR A 3 -14.15 43.24 -17.05
N ALA A 4 -13.89 42.92 -15.79
CA ALA A 4 -13.27 41.70 -15.31
C ALA A 4 -14.35 40.88 -14.58
N SER A 5 -14.06 39.59 -14.38
CA SER A 5 -14.83 38.62 -13.56
C SER A 5 -16.15 38.17 -14.23
N SER A 6 -16.54 36.90 -14.24
CA SER A 6 -16.18 35.70 -13.47
C SER A 6 -16.49 34.50 -14.41
N ASP A 7 -15.75 33.40 -14.41
CA ASP A 7 -16.13 32.23 -13.62
C ASP A 7 -14.98 31.24 -13.61
N GLN A 8 -14.32 31.14 -12.47
CA GLN A 8 -13.40 30.07 -12.17
C GLN A 8 -13.73 29.63 -10.75
N THR A 9 -14.33 28.45 -10.64
CA THR A 9 -14.23 27.50 -9.52
C THR A 9 -15.34 26.48 -9.70
N ASN A 10 -14.96 25.25 -10.03
CA ASN A 10 -15.62 23.99 -9.64
C ASN A 10 -15.24 22.93 -10.68
N ASN A 11 -13.97 22.48 -10.65
CA ASN A 11 -13.59 21.16 -11.17
C ASN A 11 -12.22 20.67 -10.67
N ASP A 12 -11.62 21.28 -9.65
CA ASP A 12 -10.35 20.81 -9.05
C ASP A 12 -10.59 19.98 -7.77
N HIS A 13 -11.52 19.02 -7.82
CA HIS A 13 -11.71 18.07 -6.71
C HIS A 13 -11.65 16.60 -7.11
N SER A 14 -11.27 16.30 -8.36
CA SER A 14 -11.16 14.92 -8.86
C SER A 14 -9.72 14.46 -9.09
N THR A 15 -8.72 15.30 -8.79
CA THR A 15 -7.31 15.08 -9.16
C THR A 15 -6.41 14.59 -8.03
N THR A 16 -6.90 14.43 -6.80
CA THR A 16 -6.06 14.08 -5.64
C THR A 16 -6.24 12.66 -5.11
N LEU A 17 -7.20 11.89 -5.63
CA LEU A 17 -7.55 10.56 -5.08
C LEU A 17 -6.98 9.36 -5.84
N ASN A 18 -6.42 9.57 -7.03
CA ASN A 18 -5.75 8.52 -7.81
C ASN A 18 -4.24 8.38 -7.47
N ASP A 19 -3.73 9.24 -6.59
CA ASP A 19 -2.31 9.41 -6.27
C ASP A 19 -1.79 8.47 -5.17
N THR A 20 -2.55 7.45 -4.77
CA THR A 20 -1.98 6.35 -3.96
C THR A 20 -1.02 5.56 -4.85
N ILE A 21 0.21 6.05 -4.97
CA ILE A 21 1.26 5.42 -5.74
C ILE A 21 1.97 4.42 -4.83
N LEU A 22 1.75 3.14 -5.10
CA LEU A 22 2.37 2.04 -4.38
C LEU A 22 3.73 1.73 -5.03
N HIS A 23 4.73 2.58 -4.76
CA HIS A 23 6.08 2.37 -5.28
C HIS A 23 6.79 1.21 -4.55
N GLU A 24 7.30 0.28 -5.36
CA GLU A 24 8.14 -0.86 -4.98
C GLU A 24 9.60 -0.44 -4.65
N ASP A 25 9.98 0.78 -5.04
CA ASP A 25 11.37 1.28 -5.02
C ASP A 25 11.99 1.44 -3.62
N ASP A 26 11.21 1.34 -2.54
CA ASP A 26 11.71 1.53 -1.18
C ASP A 26 12.22 0.23 -0.52
N LEU A 27 12.21 -0.92 -1.20
CA LEU A 27 12.88 -2.12 -0.69
C LEU A 27 14.38 -2.10 -0.96
N THR A 28 15.16 -2.38 0.08
CA THR A 28 16.61 -2.60 -0.06
C THR A 28 16.89 -3.83 -0.93
N GLU A 29 17.97 -3.80 -1.70
CA GLU A 29 18.38 -4.95 -2.55
C GLU A 29 18.61 -6.24 -1.73
N GLN A 30 19.02 -6.09 -0.47
CA GLN A 30 19.16 -7.23 0.44
C GLN A 30 17.79 -7.82 0.82
N ALA A 31 16.78 -6.99 1.08
CA ALA A 31 15.42 -7.45 1.31
C ALA A 31 14.83 -8.14 0.08
N LYS A 32 15.02 -7.60 -1.13
CA LYS A 32 14.58 -8.24 -2.37
C LYS A 32 15.19 -9.63 -2.55
N LYS A 33 16.48 -9.79 -2.23
CA LYS A 33 17.19 -11.07 -2.30
C LYS A 33 16.71 -12.07 -1.26
N HIS A 34 16.43 -11.63 -0.04
CA HIS A 34 16.02 -12.50 1.05
C HIS A 34 14.55 -12.90 0.96
N PHE A 35 13.70 -12.02 0.42
CA PHE A 35 12.27 -12.25 0.21
C PHE A 35 11.97 -12.32 -1.30
N PRO A 36 12.22 -13.44 -1.98
CA PRO A 36 12.03 -13.55 -3.43
C PRO A 36 10.57 -13.37 -3.87
N TYR A 37 9.62 -13.51 -2.95
CA TYR A 37 8.19 -13.32 -3.17
C TYR A 37 7.71 -11.86 -2.97
N HIS A 38 8.61 -10.89 -2.77
CA HIS A 38 8.24 -9.48 -2.60
C HIS A 38 7.43 -8.91 -3.78
N SER A 39 7.76 -9.32 -4.99
CA SER A 39 7.05 -8.91 -6.21
C SER A 39 5.60 -9.40 -6.24
N ASP A 40 5.35 -10.63 -5.77
CA ASP A 40 3.99 -11.17 -5.63
C ASP A 40 3.19 -10.40 -4.59
N ILE A 41 3.83 -9.99 -3.48
CA ILE A 41 3.21 -9.14 -2.45
C ILE A 41 2.77 -7.80 -3.06
N PHE A 42 3.68 -7.09 -3.74
CA PHE A 42 3.33 -5.78 -4.32
C PHE A 42 2.34 -5.89 -5.48
N ARG A 43 2.40 -6.98 -6.25
CA ARG A 43 1.36 -7.27 -7.25
C ARG A 43 -0.01 -7.45 -6.60
N ALA A 44 -0.09 -8.07 -5.42
CA ALA A 44 -1.34 -8.22 -4.69
C ALA A 44 -1.88 -6.87 -4.21
N PHE A 45 -1.01 -5.99 -3.69
CA PHE A 45 -1.35 -4.62 -3.33
C PHE A 45 -1.93 -3.83 -4.52
N GLU A 46 -1.27 -3.86 -5.68
CA GLU A 46 -1.76 -3.17 -6.88
C GLU A 46 -3.07 -3.79 -7.39
N SER A 47 -3.21 -5.12 -7.34
CA SER A 47 -4.45 -5.80 -7.73
C SER A 47 -5.63 -5.35 -6.86
N TYR A 48 -5.41 -5.21 -5.55
CA TYR A 48 -6.43 -4.70 -4.64
C TYR A 48 -6.74 -3.22 -4.87
N ARG A 49 -5.73 -2.38 -5.09
CA ARG A 49 -5.92 -0.98 -5.49
C ARG A 49 -6.81 -0.88 -6.74
N GLN A 50 -6.52 -1.66 -7.77
CA GLN A 50 -7.32 -1.68 -8.99
C GLN A 50 -8.76 -2.14 -8.73
N SER A 51 -8.97 -3.11 -7.85
CA SER A 51 -10.31 -3.55 -7.44
C SER A 51 -11.11 -2.43 -6.78
N VAL A 52 -10.50 -1.66 -5.89
CA VAL A 52 -11.11 -0.51 -5.21
C VAL A 52 -11.42 0.62 -6.19
N LEU A 53 -10.48 0.94 -7.09
CA LEU A 53 -10.65 2.01 -8.08
C LEU A 53 -11.75 1.70 -9.11
N ARG A 54 -11.84 0.44 -9.56
CA ARG A 54 -12.84 -0.01 -10.55
C ARG A 54 -14.21 -0.32 -9.95
N ASN A 55 -14.35 -0.27 -8.62
CA ASN A 55 -15.64 -0.50 -7.97
C ASN A 55 -16.53 0.73 -8.11
N GLU A 56 -17.48 0.66 -9.04
CA GLU A 56 -18.46 1.71 -9.33
C GLU A 56 -19.49 1.90 -8.20
N HIS A 57 -19.73 0.86 -7.39
CA HIS A 57 -20.67 0.91 -6.26
C HIS A 57 -20.08 1.54 -4.99
N MET A 58 -18.78 1.85 -5.01
CA MET A 58 -18.11 2.44 -3.86
C MET A 58 -18.30 3.95 -3.83
N THR A 59 -18.74 4.46 -2.68
CA THR A 59 -18.83 5.91 -2.47
C THR A 59 -17.44 6.55 -2.54
N PRO A 60 -17.32 7.83 -2.94
CA PRO A 60 -16.03 8.51 -2.95
C PRO A 60 -15.30 8.44 -1.61
N VAL A 61 -16.02 8.64 -0.50
CA VAL A 61 -15.44 8.56 0.86
C VAL A 61 -14.96 7.14 1.20
N GLY A 62 -15.74 6.11 0.86
CA GLY A 62 -15.33 4.72 1.07
C GLY A 62 -14.08 4.38 0.27
N ARG A 63 -14.01 4.83 -0.99
CA ARG A 63 -12.83 4.64 -1.85
C ARG A 63 -11.59 5.26 -1.23
N THR A 64 -11.69 6.50 -0.75
CA THR A 64 -10.58 7.19 -0.06
C THR A 64 -10.12 6.44 1.18
N PHE A 65 -11.06 5.96 1.99
CA PHE A 65 -10.75 5.20 3.20
C PHE A 65 -9.96 3.93 2.87
N PHE A 66 -10.44 3.11 1.93
CA PHE A 66 -9.75 1.88 1.54
C PHE A 66 -8.38 2.13 0.91
N LEU A 67 -8.24 3.16 0.07
CA LEU A 67 -6.95 3.50 -0.53
C LEU A 67 -5.93 4.00 0.51
N SER A 68 -6.38 4.78 1.50
CA SER A 68 -5.54 5.22 2.62
C SER A 68 -5.08 4.03 3.48
N GLU A 69 -6.00 3.13 3.83
CA GLU A 69 -5.66 1.92 4.60
C GLU A 69 -4.69 1.03 3.83
N LEU A 70 -4.89 0.90 2.51
CA LEU A 70 -3.99 0.15 1.64
C LEU A 70 -2.59 0.76 1.61
N GLN A 71 -2.48 2.08 1.56
CA GLN A 71 -1.21 2.79 1.60
C GLN A 71 -0.46 2.57 2.92
N ASN A 72 -1.18 2.60 4.04
CA ASN A 72 -0.63 2.33 5.36
C ASN A 72 -0.08 0.90 5.42
N LEU A 73 -0.90 -0.09 5.04
CA LEU A 73 -0.52 -1.50 5.04
C LEU A 73 0.68 -1.77 4.12
N HIS A 74 0.71 -1.14 2.95
CA HIS A 74 1.85 -1.23 2.02
C HIS A 74 3.13 -0.65 2.63
N THR A 75 3.04 0.50 3.29
CA THR A 75 4.17 1.14 3.97
C THR A 75 4.71 0.28 5.12
N ASP A 76 3.82 -0.28 5.93
CA ASP A 76 4.20 -1.17 7.03
C ASP A 76 4.83 -2.47 6.52
N CYS A 77 4.30 -3.04 5.44
CA CYS A 77 4.89 -4.21 4.79
C CYS A 77 6.35 -3.93 4.38
N LYS A 78 6.60 -2.81 3.68
CA LYS A 78 7.96 -2.41 3.29
C LYS A 78 8.88 -2.25 4.50
N ARG A 79 8.39 -1.59 5.56
CA ARG A 79 9.14 -1.41 6.80
C ARG A 79 9.52 -2.76 7.43
N VAL A 80 8.60 -3.70 7.52
CA VAL A 80 8.85 -5.03 8.10
C VAL A 80 9.87 -5.81 7.27
N LEU A 81 9.74 -5.81 5.94
CA LEU A 81 10.67 -6.51 5.06
C LEU A 81 12.09 -5.95 5.18
N ASN A 82 12.25 -4.62 5.17
CA ASN A 82 13.56 -4.00 5.36
C ASN A 82 14.11 -4.25 6.79
N TYR A 83 13.29 -4.05 7.82
CA TYR A 83 13.70 -4.24 9.21
C TYR A 83 14.16 -5.66 9.51
N SER A 84 13.47 -6.67 8.96
CA SER A 84 13.78 -8.09 9.18
C SER A 84 15.20 -8.46 8.73
N ILE A 85 15.70 -7.79 7.68
CA ILE A 85 17.08 -7.96 7.20
C ILE A 85 18.08 -7.23 8.08
N GLU A 86 17.80 -5.98 8.41
CA GLU A 86 18.66 -5.16 9.27
C GLU A 86 18.84 -5.81 10.66
N HIS A 87 17.81 -6.50 11.14
CA HIS A 87 17.73 -7.11 12.47
C HIS A 87 17.62 -8.63 12.38
N ASN A 88 18.50 -9.24 11.57
CA ASN A 88 18.64 -10.67 11.22
C ASN A 88 18.53 -11.68 12.40
N LYS A 89 18.60 -11.20 13.65
CA LYS A 89 18.44 -12.00 14.87
C LYS A 89 17.06 -12.67 14.97
N PHE A 90 16.01 -12.15 14.36
CA PHE A 90 14.66 -12.75 14.44
C PHE A 90 14.42 -13.86 13.41
N VAL A 91 15.12 -13.83 12.27
CA VAL A 91 14.95 -14.83 11.20
C VAL A 91 15.75 -16.09 11.51
N ASP A 92 16.95 -15.93 12.09
CA ASP A 92 17.84 -17.05 12.45
C ASP A 92 17.58 -17.61 13.86
N GLN A 93 16.61 -17.05 14.60
CA GLN A 93 16.19 -17.62 15.88
C GLN A 93 15.42 -18.92 15.62
N ASN A 94 16.11 -20.04 15.81
CA ASN A 94 15.50 -21.35 15.98
C ASN A 94 14.58 -21.32 17.21
N LEU A 95 13.35 -20.83 17.04
CA LEU A 95 12.30 -20.96 18.01
C LEU A 95 12.07 -22.45 18.29
N PRO A 96 11.83 -22.84 19.55
CA PRO A 96 11.51 -24.23 19.88
C PRO A 96 10.36 -24.71 19.00
N THR A 97 10.46 -25.94 18.50
CA THR A 97 9.59 -26.56 17.50
C THR A 97 8.18 -26.86 18.05
N ILE A 98 7.51 -25.85 18.59
CA ILE A 98 6.10 -25.86 18.92
C ILE A 98 5.46 -25.04 17.81
N GLY A 99 4.74 -25.72 16.91
CA GLY A 99 4.10 -25.07 15.76
C GLY A 99 3.12 -23.97 16.20
N PRO A 100 2.87 -22.96 15.35
CA PRO A 100 1.98 -21.86 15.70
C PRO A 100 0.55 -22.39 15.89
N LEU A 101 -0.13 -21.91 16.94
CA LEU A 101 -1.57 -22.05 17.05
C LEU A 101 -2.22 -21.05 16.09
N LEU A 102 -2.92 -21.56 15.08
CA LEU A 102 -3.70 -20.75 14.13
C LEU A 102 -5.18 -20.89 14.47
N VAL A 103 -5.86 -19.76 14.64
CA VAL A 103 -7.31 -19.70 14.84
C VAL A 103 -7.93 -19.15 13.55
N CYS A 104 -8.76 -19.95 12.89
CA CYS A 104 -9.45 -19.60 11.64
C CYS A 104 -10.92 -20.06 11.72
N GLY A 105 -11.82 -19.36 11.02
CA GLY A 105 -13.26 -19.64 10.95
C GLY A 105 -13.94 -18.89 9.82
#